data_AF-A0A9E1ZHH6-F1
#
_entry.id   AF-A0A9E1ZHH6-F1
#
_cell.length_a   1.000
_cell.length_b   1.000
_cell.length_c   1.000
_cell.angle_alpha   90.00
_cell.angle_beta   90.00
_cell.angle_gamma   90.00
#
_symmetry.space_group_name_H-M   'P 1'
#
loop_
_entity.id
_entity.type
_entity.pdbx_description
1 polymer ?
#
loop_
_entity_poly.entity_id
_entity_poly.type
_entity_poly.pdbx_seq_one_letter_code
_entity_poly.pdbx_strand_id
1 'polypeptide(L)'
;MHTLSRRTFIRNAALAAPVISFTPTLLAKDKNDPDRFQIGIQEYTFQRWLGSGKLVHLDYPALAKNKLGITHIEYWNRPFKGKHIDKSYVGELAKRTTGEGMKNVLILVDAGNQLDSRDAKARTRAIDEHKGWVDCAAQLGCDAIRVNCRSGGNRDENLENAAKGLGTLCDYAKGTKVKIVIEPHGG
;
A
#
# COMPACT_ATOMS: atom_id res chain seq x y z
N MET A 1 4.91 55.54 20.08
CA MET A 1 4.38 54.54 19.13
C MET A 1 5.32 54.47 17.94
N HIS A 2 6.16 53.43 17.84
CA HIS A 2 7.02 53.24 16.67
C HIS A 2 6.20 52.58 15.56
N THR A 3 6.01 53.30 14.45
CA THR A 3 5.37 52.78 13.24
C THR A 3 6.30 51.78 12.55
N LEU A 4 5.96 50.49 12.62
CA LEU A 4 6.60 49.43 11.84
C LEU A 4 6.28 49.65 10.36
N SER A 5 7.28 50.06 9.56
CA SER A 5 7.12 50.20 8.11
C SER A 5 7.43 48.87 7.40
N ARG A 6 6.75 48.60 6.27
CA ARG A 6 6.98 47.41 5.42
C ARG A 6 8.45 47.24 5.03
N ARG A 7 9.19 48.33 4.86
CA ARG A 7 10.62 48.30 4.52
C ARG A 7 11.47 47.82 5.70
N THR A 8 11.10 48.17 6.92
CA THR A 8 11.78 47.75 8.16
C THR A 8 11.55 46.27 8.43
N PHE A 9 10.35 45.75 8.12
CA PHE A 9 10.03 44.32 8.22
C PHE A 9 10.85 43.45 7.25
N ILE A 10 10.91 43.84 5.97
CA ILE A 10 11.68 43.09 4.95
C ILE A 10 13.18 43.08 5.28
N ARG A 11 13.72 44.20 5.77
CA ARG A 11 15.14 44.28 6.15
C ARG A 11 15.48 43.38 7.35
N ASN A 12 14.55 43.21 8.28
CA ASN A 12 14.75 42.34 9.45
C ASN A 12 14.53 40.85 9.11
N ALA A 13 13.69 40.53 8.13
CA ALA A 13 13.49 39.15 7.66
C ALA A 13 14.74 38.58 6.96
N ALA A 14 15.55 39.42 6.32
CA ALA A 14 16.78 39.01 5.63
C ALA A 14 17.93 38.58 6.58
N LEU A 15 17.80 38.82 7.89
CA LEU A 15 18.80 38.41 8.90
C LEU A 15 18.49 37.06 9.56
N ALA A 16 17.36 36.43 9.21
CA ALA A 16 17.08 35.06 9.61
C ALA A 16 17.81 34.10 8.65
N ALA A 17 18.87 33.45 9.14
CA ALA A 17 19.59 32.39 8.44
C ALA A 17 18.59 31.36 7.84
N PRO A 18 18.93 30.69 6.72
CA PRO A 18 18.05 29.68 6.14
C PRO A 18 18.03 28.48 7.08
N VAL A 19 17.10 28.49 8.03
CA VAL A 19 16.64 27.25 8.62
C VAL A 19 15.98 26.54 7.44
N ILE A 20 16.60 25.46 6.97
CA ILE A 20 15.95 24.51 6.07
C ILE A 20 14.81 23.91 6.89
N SER A 21 13.71 24.63 6.96
CA SER A 21 12.49 24.14 7.55
C SER A 21 12.00 23.07 6.57
N PHE A 22 12.11 21.81 6.98
CA PHE A 22 11.21 20.76 6.53
C PHE A 22 9.79 21.14 7.00
N THR A 23 9.23 22.21 6.43
CA THR A 23 7.80 22.45 6.49
C THR A 23 7.18 21.35 5.64
N PRO A 24 6.42 20.40 6.21
CA PRO A 24 5.55 19.59 5.38
C PRO A 24 4.70 20.56 4.58
N THR A 25 4.64 20.38 3.26
CA THR A 25 3.82 21.19 2.38
C THR A 25 2.36 21.01 2.81
N LEU A 26 1.87 21.93 3.65
CA LEU A 26 0.48 22.01 4.11
C LEU A 26 -0.45 22.62 3.04
N LEU A 27 0.06 22.78 1.82
CA LEU A 27 -0.71 23.28 0.69
C LEU A 27 -1.35 22.10 -0.04
N ALA A 28 -2.68 22.16 -0.18
CA ALA A 28 -3.40 21.25 -1.05
C ALA A 28 -2.82 21.34 -2.47
N LYS A 29 -2.61 20.18 -3.10
CA LYS A 29 -2.16 20.11 -4.50
C LYS A 29 -3.22 20.79 -5.38
N ASP A 30 -2.76 21.61 -6.33
CA ASP A 30 -3.67 22.38 -7.19
C ASP A 30 -4.64 21.42 -7.90
N LYS A 31 -5.91 21.82 -8.00
CA LYS A 31 -6.94 20.96 -8.58
C LYS A 31 -6.67 20.60 -10.05
N ASN A 32 -5.95 21.46 -10.76
CA ASN A 32 -5.55 21.36 -12.16
C ASN A 32 -4.10 20.89 -12.32
N ASP A 33 -3.41 20.52 -11.24
CA ASP A 33 -2.07 19.94 -11.32
C ASP A 33 -2.13 18.64 -12.14
N PRO A 34 -1.40 18.54 -13.26
CA PRO A 34 -1.43 17.34 -14.10
C PRO A 34 -0.93 16.09 -13.36
N ASP A 35 -0.11 16.25 -12.31
CA ASP A 35 0.39 15.17 -11.47
C ASP A 35 -0.47 14.93 -10.23
N ARG A 36 -1.65 15.55 -10.14
CA ARG A 36 -2.55 15.42 -8.98
C ARG A 36 -2.90 13.96 -8.68
N PHE A 37 -3.04 13.14 -9.71
CA PHE A 37 -3.27 11.71 -9.61
C PHE A 37 -2.17 10.95 -10.35
N GLN A 38 -1.75 9.84 -9.76
CA GLN A 38 -0.83 8.90 -10.38
C GLN A 38 -1.64 7.72 -10.90
N ILE A 39 -1.36 7.28 -12.12
CA ILE A 39 -2.02 6.12 -12.71
C ILE A 39 -1.22 4.88 -12.33
N GLY A 40 -1.87 3.96 -11.64
CA GLY A 40 -1.33 2.64 -11.33
C GLY A 40 -2.06 1.52 -12.05
N ILE A 41 -1.49 0.31 -11.98
CA ILE A 41 -2.12 -0.90 -12.50
C ILE A 41 -2.05 -2.03 -11.47
N GLN A 42 -3.14 -2.77 -11.34
CA GLN A 42 -3.25 -3.92 -10.45
C GLN A 42 -2.93 -5.21 -11.20
N GLU A 43 -2.08 -6.06 -10.64
CA GLU A 43 -1.61 -7.30 -11.27
C GLU A 43 -2.77 -8.25 -11.64
N TYR A 44 -3.88 -8.22 -10.90
CA TYR A 44 -5.09 -8.97 -11.22
C TYR A 44 -5.62 -8.67 -12.64
N THR A 45 -5.35 -7.51 -13.22
CA THR A 45 -5.64 -7.19 -14.63
C THR A 45 -5.09 -8.26 -15.59
N PHE A 46 -3.96 -8.88 -15.25
CA PHE A 46 -3.30 -9.91 -16.04
C PHE A 46 -3.62 -11.35 -15.58
N GLN A 47 -4.66 -11.57 -14.77
CA GLN A 47 -4.97 -12.88 -14.20
C GLN A 47 -5.01 -14.03 -15.22
N ARG A 48 -5.50 -13.77 -16.45
CA ARG A 48 -5.58 -14.79 -17.51
C ARG A 48 -4.21 -15.14 -18.07
N TRP A 49 -3.31 -14.15 -18.19
CA TRP A 49 -1.96 -14.36 -18.69
C TRP A 49 -1.06 -15.01 -17.64
N LEU A 50 -1.22 -14.62 -16.37
CA LEU A 50 -0.57 -15.28 -15.24
C LEU A 50 -1.05 -16.72 -15.10
N GLY A 51 -2.36 -16.95 -15.23
CA GLY A 51 -2.97 -18.27 -15.17
C GLY A 51 -2.56 -19.20 -16.32
N SER A 52 -2.40 -18.67 -17.54
CA SER A 52 -1.95 -19.45 -18.70
C SER A 52 -0.43 -19.58 -18.82
N GLY A 53 0.34 -18.90 -17.96
CA GLY A 53 1.81 -18.85 -18.05
C GLY A 53 2.35 -17.91 -19.14
N LYS A 54 1.48 -17.17 -19.85
CA LYS A 54 1.89 -16.13 -20.81
C LYS A 54 2.62 -14.96 -20.15
N LEU A 55 2.35 -14.72 -18.86
CA LEU A 55 3.10 -13.78 -18.02
C LEU A 55 3.68 -14.52 -16.82
N VAL A 56 5.00 -14.44 -16.65
CA VAL A 56 5.67 -14.88 -15.42
C VAL A 56 5.56 -13.75 -14.39
N HIS A 57 5.23 -14.09 -13.14
CA HIS A 57 5.04 -13.10 -12.06
C HIS A 57 6.22 -12.12 -11.92
N LEU A 58 7.46 -12.62 -11.96
CA LEU A 58 8.66 -11.76 -11.87
C LEU A 58 8.79 -10.76 -13.03
N ASP A 59 8.13 -11.00 -14.17
CA ASP A 59 8.20 -10.15 -15.36
C ASP A 59 7.06 -9.11 -15.41
N TYR A 60 6.10 -9.17 -14.49
CA TYR A 60 5.00 -8.21 -14.41
C TYR A 60 5.46 -6.74 -14.31
N PRO A 61 6.47 -6.37 -13.48
CA PRO A 61 6.96 -4.99 -13.43
C PRO A 61 7.48 -4.50 -14.79
N ALA A 62 8.25 -5.34 -15.48
CA ALA A 62 8.79 -5.01 -16.81
C ALA A 62 7.67 -4.86 -17.85
N LEU A 63 6.63 -5.69 -17.80
CA LEU A 63 5.45 -5.54 -18.65
C LEU A 63 4.77 -4.18 -18.41
N ALA A 64 4.48 -3.83 -17.16
CA ALA A 64 3.80 -2.59 -16.80
C ALA A 64 4.57 -1.36 -17.29
N LYS A 65 5.88 -1.31 -17.05
CA LYS A 65 6.72 -0.20 -17.50
C LYS A 65 6.89 -0.17 -19.01
N ASN A 66 7.37 -1.26 -19.61
CA ASN A 66 7.84 -1.24 -21.00
C ASN A 66 6.71 -1.28 -22.04
N LYS A 67 5.54 -1.83 -21.67
CA LYS A 67 4.40 -1.97 -22.60
C LYS A 67 3.29 -0.95 -22.34
N LEU A 68 3.14 -0.49 -21.09
CA LEU A 68 2.06 0.43 -20.72
C LEU A 68 2.55 1.81 -20.27
N GLY A 69 3.86 1.99 -20.04
CA GLY A 69 4.41 3.23 -19.50
C GLY A 69 3.98 3.50 -18.05
N ILE A 70 3.55 2.47 -17.31
CA ILE A 70 3.05 2.61 -15.94
C ILE A 70 4.15 2.23 -14.96
N THR A 71 4.47 3.14 -14.03
CA THR A 71 5.50 2.96 -13.00
C THR A 71 4.95 2.73 -11.60
N HIS A 72 3.64 2.88 -11.39
CA HIS A 72 2.97 2.58 -10.13
C HIS A 72 2.26 1.22 -10.26
N ILE A 73 2.70 0.22 -9.53
CA ILE A 73 2.18 -1.15 -9.67
C ILE A 73 1.65 -1.68 -8.34
N GLU A 74 0.62 -2.51 -8.43
CA GLU A 74 0.05 -3.22 -7.29
C GLU A 74 0.09 -4.73 -7.58
N TYR A 75 0.48 -5.52 -6.59
CA TYR A 75 0.62 -6.96 -6.73
C TYR A 75 -0.65 -7.70 -6.31
N TRP A 76 -0.81 -8.94 -6.77
CA TRP A 76 -1.84 -9.86 -6.32
C TRP A 76 -1.21 -11.05 -5.60
N ASN A 77 -1.80 -11.48 -4.49
CA ASN A 77 -1.21 -12.53 -3.65
C ASN A 77 -1.06 -13.90 -4.35
N ARG A 78 -1.98 -14.27 -5.27
CA ARG A 78 -1.99 -15.61 -5.87
C ARG A 78 -0.76 -15.91 -6.74
N PRO A 79 -0.30 -15.01 -7.63
CA PRO A 79 0.93 -15.18 -8.42
C PRO A 79 2.19 -15.54 -7.61
N PHE A 80 2.29 -15.15 -6.34
CA PHE A 80 3.43 -15.53 -5.48
C PHE A 80 3.50 -17.04 -5.23
N LYS A 81 2.38 -17.77 -5.29
CA LYS A 81 2.33 -19.22 -5.04
C LYS A 81 3.05 -19.62 -3.74
N GLY A 82 2.78 -18.92 -2.64
CA GLY A 82 3.39 -19.16 -1.33
C GLY A 82 4.78 -18.53 -1.12
N LYS A 83 5.41 -17.95 -2.14
CA LYS A 83 6.76 -17.36 -2.05
C LYS A 83 6.81 -15.98 -1.38
N HIS A 84 5.73 -15.51 -0.77
CA HIS A 84 5.70 -14.23 -0.04
C HIS A 84 6.55 -14.25 1.24
N ILE A 85 6.83 -15.44 1.78
CA ILE A 85 7.77 -15.65 2.91
C ILE A 85 9.20 -15.92 2.46
N ASP A 86 9.44 -16.11 1.16
CA ASP A 86 10.77 -16.30 0.60
C ASP A 86 11.41 -14.92 0.37
N LYS A 87 12.26 -14.51 1.32
CA LYS A 87 12.95 -13.21 1.29
C LYS A 87 13.79 -13.02 0.02
N SER A 88 14.32 -14.08 -0.58
CA SER A 88 15.09 -13.97 -1.82
C SER A 88 14.18 -13.64 -2.99
N TYR A 89 13.06 -14.36 -3.09
CA TYR A 89 12.05 -14.12 -4.12
C TYR A 89 11.46 -12.71 -4.04
N VAL A 90 11.09 -12.27 -2.84
CA VAL A 90 10.57 -10.92 -2.60
C VAL A 90 11.63 -9.86 -2.87
N GLY A 91 12.89 -10.12 -2.50
CA GLY A 91 14.02 -9.25 -2.80
C GLY A 91 14.28 -9.08 -4.31
N GLU A 92 14.09 -10.14 -5.10
CA GLU A 92 14.20 -10.08 -6.56
C GLU A 92 13.09 -9.19 -7.17
N LEU A 93 11.84 -9.30 -6.71
CA LEU A 93 10.78 -8.38 -7.13
C LEU A 93 11.07 -6.93 -6.76
N ALA A 94 11.57 -6.68 -5.54
CA ALA A 94 11.98 -5.35 -5.11
C ALA A 94 13.12 -4.79 -5.98
N LYS A 95 14.09 -5.62 -6.34
CA LYS A 95 15.21 -5.22 -7.21
C LYS A 95 14.75 -4.81 -8.60
N ARG A 96 13.77 -5.53 -9.16
CA ARG A 96 13.20 -5.25 -10.50
C ARG A 96 12.41 -3.94 -10.58
N THR A 97 12.11 -3.32 -9.45
CA THR A 97 11.31 -2.09 -9.36
C THR A 97 12.14 -0.90 -8.85
N THR A 98 12.98 -1.10 -7.84
CA THR A 98 13.75 -0.04 -7.16
C THR A 98 14.68 0.73 -8.11
N GLY A 99 15.46 0.02 -8.94
CA GLY A 99 16.39 0.65 -9.89
C GLY A 99 15.72 1.29 -11.11
N GLU A 100 14.44 0.95 -11.33
CA GLU A 100 13.67 1.36 -12.51
C GLU A 100 12.78 2.58 -12.23
N GLY A 101 12.88 3.19 -11.04
CA GLY A 101 12.04 4.32 -10.63
C GLY A 101 10.56 3.94 -10.48
N MET A 102 10.26 2.66 -10.26
CA MET A 102 8.90 2.18 -10.07
C MET A 102 8.50 2.26 -8.60
N LYS A 103 7.20 2.44 -8.36
CA LYS A 103 6.58 2.42 -7.04
C LYS A 103 5.72 1.18 -6.89
N ASN A 104 6.06 0.35 -5.91
CA ASN A 104 5.19 -0.71 -5.43
C ASN A 104 4.17 -0.07 -4.49
N VAL A 105 2.90 -0.09 -4.86
CA VAL A 105 1.86 0.65 -4.15
C VAL A 105 1.23 -0.21 -3.06
N LEU A 106 0.69 -1.38 -3.41
CA LEU A 106 0.08 -2.30 -2.46
C LEU A 106 0.14 -3.76 -2.93
N ILE A 107 -0.21 -4.68 -2.03
CA ILE A 107 -0.52 -6.08 -2.36
C ILE A 107 -2.00 -6.34 -2.09
N LEU A 108 -2.72 -6.83 -3.10
CA LEU A 108 -4.08 -7.32 -2.99
C LEU A 108 -4.07 -8.75 -2.43
N VAL A 109 -4.57 -8.90 -1.21
CA VAL A 109 -4.56 -10.17 -0.46
C VAL A 109 -5.94 -10.83 -0.53
N ASP A 110 -6.14 -11.67 -1.55
CA ASP A 110 -7.29 -12.58 -1.62
C ASP A 110 -6.98 -13.89 -0.89
N ALA A 111 -6.98 -13.82 0.45
CA ALA A 111 -6.78 -14.98 1.32
C ALA A 111 -8.04 -15.87 1.41
N GLY A 112 -7.84 -17.15 1.70
CA GLY A 112 -8.94 -18.09 1.95
C GLY A 112 -9.64 -17.82 3.29
N ASN A 113 -8.85 -17.57 4.33
CA ASN A 113 -9.37 -17.27 5.67
C ASN A 113 -9.86 -15.83 5.79
N GLN A 114 -10.91 -15.61 6.59
CA GLN A 114 -11.57 -14.30 6.72
C GLN A 114 -11.18 -13.61 8.03
N LEU A 115 -10.74 -12.35 7.93
CA LEU A 115 -10.38 -11.52 9.10
C LEU A 115 -11.59 -11.16 9.96
N ASP A 116 -12.79 -11.18 9.38
CA ASP A 116 -14.06 -10.94 10.07
C ASP A 116 -14.82 -12.24 10.41
N SER A 117 -14.14 -13.40 10.39
CA SER A 117 -14.79 -14.68 10.71
C SER A 117 -15.37 -14.67 12.12
N ARG A 118 -16.60 -15.19 12.28
CA ARG A 118 -17.22 -15.41 13.60
C ARG A 118 -16.49 -16.46 14.44
N ASP A 119 -15.86 -17.45 13.80
CA ASP A 119 -15.03 -18.45 14.49
C ASP A 119 -13.68 -17.80 14.85
N ALA A 120 -13.43 -17.65 16.15
CA ALA A 120 -12.20 -17.08 16.66
C ALA A 120 -10.94 -17.82 16.18
N LYS A 121 -10.99 -19.15 16.05
CA LYS A 121 -9.85 -19.93 15.55
C LYS A 121 -9.59 -19.67 14.07
N ALA A 122 -10.65 -19.58 13.27
CA ALA A 122 -10.53 -19.21 11.86
C ALA A 122 -9.99 -17.78 11.67
N ARG A 123 -10.44 -16.85 12.52
CA ARG A 123 -9.96 -15.47 12.53
C ARG A 123 -8.48 -15.38 12.90
N THR A 124 -8.01 -16.13 13.90
CA THR A 124 -6.58 -16.21 14.25
C THR A 124 -5.74 -16.71 13.08
N ARG A 125 -6.19 -17.78 12.38
CA ARG A 125 -5.49 -18.25 11.17
C ARG A 125 -5.44 -17.20 10.07
N ALA A 126 -6.53 -16.47 9.86
CA ALA A 126 -6.55 -15.36 8.92
C ALA A 126 -5.53 -14.29 9.29
N ILE A 127 -5.50 -13.87 10.55
CA ILE A 127 -4.54 -12.86 11.03
C ILE A 127 -3.11 -13.33 10.74
N ASP A 128 -2.75 -14.56 11.12
CA ASP A 128 -1.40 -15.09 10.94
C ASP A 128 -1.00 -15.22 9.46
N GLU A 129 -1.92 -15.60 8.59
CA GLU A 129 -1.73 -15.56 7.13
C GLU A 129 -1.44 -14.14 6.63
N HIS A 130 -2.19 -13.13 7.10
CA HIS A 130 -2.03 -11.74 6.65
C HIS A 130 -0.76 -11.07 7.21
N LYS A 131 -0.24 -11.50 8.37
CA LYS A 131 1.05 -11.00 8.89
C LYS A 131 2.19 -11.25 7.91
N GLY A 132 2.24 -12.42 7.28
CA GLY A 132 3.23 -12.72 6.24
C GLY A 132 3.12 -11.79 5.02
N TRP A 133 1.90 -11.33 4.69
CA TRP A 133 1.70 -10.34 3.64
C TRP A 133 2.10 -8.92 4.05
N VAL A 134 1.96 -8.56 5.32
CA VAL A 134 2.51 -7.30 5.86
C VAL A 134 4.03 -7.29 5.73
N ASP A 135 4.70 -8.39 6.10
CA ASP A 135 6.16 -8.51 5.98
C ASP A 135 6.63 -8.44 4.52
N CYS A 136 5.93 -9.16 3.62
CA CYS A 136 6.19 -9.13 2.18
C CYS A 136 6.03 -7.71 1.61
N ALA A 137 4.94 -7.02 1.95
CA ALA A 137 4.69 -5.63 1.55
C ALA A 137 5.76 -4.68 2.07
N ALA A 138 6.19 -4.84 3.32
CA ALA A 138 7.24 -4.03 3.92
C ALA A 138 8.59 -4.23 3.18
N GLN A 139 8.93 -5.47 2.84
CA GLN A 139 10.15 -5.78 2.08
C GLN A 139 10.11 -5.26 0.64
N LEU A 140 8.95 -5.31 -0.02
CA LEU A 140 8.75 -4.74 -1.37
C LEU A 140 8.74 -3.21 -1.38
N GLY A 141 8.61 -2.57 -0.22
CA GLY A 141 8.43 -1.13 -0.12
C GLY A 141 7.02 -0.67 -0.50
N CYS A 142 6.02 -1.54 -0.36
CA CYS A 142 4.60 -1.18 -0.56
C CYS A 142 4.09 -0.26 0.56
N ASP A 143 3.14 0.61 0.22
CA ASP A 143 2.45 1.47 1.18
C ASP A 143 1.35 0.74 1.95
N ALA A 144 0.78 -0.35 1.40
CA ALA A 144 -0.34 -1.05 2.00
C ALA A 144 -0.47 -2.52 1.60
N ILE A 145 -1.29 -3.26 2.35
CA ILE A 145 -1.99 -4.45 1.86
C ILE A 145 -3.48 -4.19 1.84
N ARG A 146 -4.15 -4.65 0.78
CA ARG A 146 -5.61 -4.64 0.64
C ARG A 146 -6.16 -5.98 1.11
N VAL A 147 -7.15 -5.94 2.00
CA VAL A 147 -7.79 -7.11 2.62
C VAL A 147 -9.30 -7.06 2.48
N ASN A 148 -9.97 -8.17 2.79
CA ASN A 148 -11.42 -8.31 2.67
C ASN A 148 -12.08 -8.49 4.06
N CYS A 149 -13.33 -8.04 4.17
CA CYS A 149 -14.27 -8.43 5.22
C CYS A 149 -15.56 -8.84 4.53
N ARG A 150 -15.84 -10.14 4.48
CA ARG A 150 -16.91 -10.74 3.66
C ARG A 150 -17.61 -11.90 4.33
N SER A 151 -17.59 -11.96 5.66
CA SER A 151 -18.21 -13.07 6.41
C SER A 151 -19.75 -13.06 6.31
N GLY A 152 -20.36 -11.92 5.95
CA GLY A 152 -21.80 -11.79 5.69
C GLY A 152 -22.68 -12.03 6.93
N GLY A 153 -23.99 -11.79 6.82
CA GLY A 153 -24.93 -12.01 7.92
C GLY A 153 -25.16 -10.77 8.80
N ASN A 154 -25.17 -10.95 10.13
CA ASN A 154 -25.52 -9.86 11.05
C ASN A 154 -24.47 -8.73 11.02
N ARG A 155 -24.92 -7.51 10.75
CA ARG A 155 -24.07 -6.32 10.62
C ARG A 155 -23.23 -6.06 11.87
N ASP A 156 -23.85 -6.09 13.05
CA ASP A 156 -23.20 -5.67 14.29
C ASP A 156 -22.18 -6.73 14.74
N GLU A 157 -22.49 -8.01 14.56
CA GLU A 157 -21.52 -9.10 14.76
C GLU A 157 -20.34 -9.00 13.78
N ASN A 158 -20.60 -8.70 12.50
CA ASN A 158 -19.53 -8.54 11.52
C ASN A 158 -18.63 -7.36 11.82
N LEU A 159 -19.20 -6.24 12.26
CA LEU A 159 -18.42 -5.07 12.68
C LEU A 159 -17.52 -5.43 13.87
N GLU A 160 -18.05 -6.14 14.87
CA GLU A 160 -17.26 -6.57 16.04
C GLU A 160 -16.15 -7.55 15.65
N ASN A 161 -16.44 -8.53 14.79
CA ASN A 161 -15.46 -9.51 14.34
C ASN A 161 -14.38 -8.88 13.45
N ALA A 162 -14.76 -7.99 12.54
CA ALA A 162 -13.83 -7.22 11.71
C ALA A 162 -12.93 -6.34 12.58
N ALA A 163 -13.48 -5.65 13.58
CA ALA A 163 -12.68 -4.84 14.51
C ALA A 163 -11.64 -5.68 15.27
N LYS A 164 -12.02 -6.89 15.73
CA LYS A 164 -11.08 -7.83 16.38
C LYS A 164 -9.98 -8.30 15.42
N GLY A 165 -10.34 -8.72 14.21
CA GLY A 165 -9.40 -9.25 13.22
C GLY A 165 -8.46 -8.18 12.67
N LEU A 166 -9.03 -7.13 12.09
CA LEU A 166 -8.29 -6.01 11.52
C LEU A 166 -7.52 -5.24 12.59
N GLY A 167 -8.10 -5.03 13.78
CA GLY A 167 -7.41 -4.37 14.88
C GLY A 167 -6.11 -5.07 15.25
N THR A 168 -6.15 -6.40 15.39
CA THR A 168 -4.95 -7.21 15.66
C THR A 168 -3.93 -7.13 14.53
N LEU A 169 -4.38 -7.13 13.27
CA LEU A 169 -3.48 -7.01 12.12
C LEU A 169 -2.86 -5.61 12.02
N CYS A 170 -3.63 -4.56 12.30
CA CYS A 170 -3.15 -3.18 12.40
C CYS A 170 -2.11 -3.04 13.52
N ASP A 171 -2.35 -3.65 14.68
CA ASP A 171 -1.40 -3.67 15.79
C ASP A 171 -0.06 -4.31 15.39
N TYR A 172 -0.12 -5.41 14.64
CA TYR A 172 1.07 -6.03 14.09
C TYR A 172 1.81 -5.12 13.09
N ALA A 173 1.07 -4.43 12.23
CA ALA A 173 1.65 -3.55 11.21
C ALA A 173 2.22 -2.23 11.75
N LYS A 174 1.95 -1.84 13.02
CA LYS A 174 2.38 -0.57 13.64
C LYS A 174 3.88 -0.28 13.54
N GLY A 175 4.72 -1.31 13.56
CA GLY A 175 6.18 -1.18 13.43
C GLY A 175 6.67 -0.97 12.00
N THR A 176 5.76 -1.02 11.01
CA THR A 176 6.06 -0.93 9.59
C THR A 176 5.43 0.33 8.98
N LYS A 177 5.72 0.60 7.70
CA LYS A 177 5.02 1.65 6.93
C LYS A 177 3.74 1.15 6.25
N VAL A 178 3.44 -0.15 6.37
CA VAL A 178 2.37 -0.82 5.63
C VAL A 178 1.04 -0.53 6.30
N LYS A 179 0.12 0.04 5.53
CA LYS A 179 -1.26 0.27 5.94
C LYS A 179 -2.12 -0.96 5.65
N ILE A 180 -3.13 -1.17 6.48
CA ILE A 180 -4.18 -2.15 6.19
C ILE A 180 -5.36 -1.39 5.59
N VAL A 181 -5.71 -1.70 4.34
CA VAL A 181 -6.85 -1.08 3.65
C VAL A 181 -7.89 -2.12 3.30
N ILE A 182 -9.16 -1.75 3.37
CA ILE A 182 -10.27 -2.63 3.05
C ILE A 182 -10.79 -2.25 1.68
N GLU A 183 -10.99 -3.23 0.80
CA GLU A 183 -11.82 -3.04 -0.38
C GLU A 183 -13.19 -3.68 -0.12
N PRO A 184 -14.29 -2.91 -0.12
CA PRO A 184 -15.63 -3.47 -0.04
C PRO A 184 -15.90 -4.32 -1.30
N HIS A 185 -15.99 -5.64 -1.14
CA HIS A 185 -16.07 -6.57 -2.27
C HIS A 185 -17.20 -7.60 -2.12
N GLY A 186 -18.42 -7.09 -1.92
CA GLY A 186 -19.67 -7.88 -1.85
C GLY A 186 -19.81 -8.71 -0.57
N GLY A 187 -21.00 -8.68 0.03
CA GLY A 187 -21.33 -9.33 1.30
C GLY A 187 -22.42 -8.59 2.05
#